data_AF-A0A6P5R4Z6-F1
#
_entry.id   AF-A0A6P5R4Z6-F1
#
_cell.length_a   1.000
_cell.length_b   1.000
_cell.length_c   1.000
_cell.angle_alpha   90.00
_cell.angle_beta   90.00
_cell.angle_gamma   90.00
#
_symmetry.space_group_name_H-M   'P 1'
#
loop_
_entity.id
_entity.type
_entity.pdbx_description
1 polymer ?
#
loop_
_entity_poly.entity_id
_entity_poly.type
_entity_poly.pdbx_seq_one_letter_code
_entity_poly.pdbx_strand_id
1 'polypeptide(L)' 'MEGDGPAATAPQYQPACPTRDACVYNSCYCEENIWKLCEYIKTHNQYLLEECHAVFISNEKKMVSWYLFGNSRQDLRMDL' A
#
# COMPACT_ATOMS: atom_id res chain seq x y z
N MET A 1 -4.63 -28.25 -36.62
CA MET A 1 -5.83 -27.42 -36.64
C MET A 1 -6.48 -27.60 -35.29
N GLU A 2 -6.79 -26.48 -34.62
CA GLU A 2 -7.63 -26.36 -33.41
C GLU A 2 -7.06 -26.94 -32.09
N GLY A 3 -6.92 -26.17 -31.01
CA GLY A 3 -7.23 -24.75 -30.82
C GLY A 3 -6.63 -24.22 -29.52
N ASP A 4 -6.02 -23.04 -29.60
CA ASP A 4 -5.91 -22.14 -28.46
C ASP A 4 -7.33 -21.80 -28.02
N GLY A 5 -7.88 -22.60 -27.10
CA GLY A 5 -9.03 -22.17 -26.31
C GLY A 5 -8.68 -20.84 -25.64
N PRO A 6 -9.65 -19.94 -25.42
CA PRO A 6 -9.36 -18.66 -24.79
C PRO A 6 -8.63 -18.95 -23.50
N ALA A 7 -7.36 -18.49 -23.41
CA ALA A 7 -6.57 -18.58 -22.20
C ALA A 7 -7.47 -18.06 -21.09
N ALA A 8 -7.87 -18.97 -20.17
CA ALA A 8 -8.75 -18.63 -19.07
C ALA A 8 -8.16 -17.36 -18.43
N THR A 9 -8.86 -16.24 -18.57
CA THR A 9 -8.39 -14.94 -18.12
C THR A 9 -8.04 -15.10 -16.65
N ALA A 10 -6.74 -15.14 -16.35
CA ALA A 10 -6.29 -15.23 -14.97
C ALA A 10 -6.98 -14.10 -14.20
N PRO A 11 -7.59 -14.39 -13.04
CA PRO A 11 -8.29 -13.36 -12.29
C PRO A 11 -7.31 -12.23 -12.00
N GLN A 12 -7.58 -11.07 -12.58
CA GLN A 12 -6.78 -9.87 -12.34
C GLN A 12 -7.05 -9.41 -10.91
N TYR A 13 -5.97 -9.25 -10.13
CA TYR A 13 -6.06 -8.71 -8.78
C TYR A 13 -6.76 -7.36 -8.79
N GLN A 14 -7.81 -7.24 -7.97
CA GLN A 14 -8.47 -5.97 -7.73
C GLN A 14 -7.88 -5.36 -6.46
N PRO A 15 -7.38 -4.11 -6.50
CA PRO A 15 -6.88 -3.46 -5.30
C PRO A 15 -7.95 -3.41 -4.20
N ALA A 16 -7.52 -3.65 -2.95
CA ALA A 16 -8.37 -3.48 -1.76
C ALA A 16 -8.58 -2.00 -1.38
N CYS A 17 -7.79 -1.11 -1.98
CA CYS A 17 -7.76 0.31 -1.71
C CYS A 17 -8.17 1.13 -2.95
N PRO A 18 -8.60 2.38 -2.76
CA PRO A 18 -8.84 3.28 -3.88
C PRO A 18 -7.51 3.65 -4.58
N THR A 19 -7.59 4.42 -5.66
CA THR A 19 -6.40 4.92 -6.35
C THR A 19 -5.55 5.79 -5.40
N ARG A 20 -4.24 5.88 -5.65
CA ARG A 20 -3.29 6.57 -4.77
C ARG A 20 -3.72 8.00 -4.41
N ASP A 21 -4.28 8.72 -5.37
CA ASP A 21 -4.75 10.11 -5.26
C ASP A 21 -6.06 10.24 -4.47
N ALA A 22 -6.85 9.18 -4.39
CA ALA A 22 -8.09 9.13 -3.63
C ALA A 22 -7.90 8.63 -2.18
N CYS A 23 -6.72 8.13 -1.84
CA CYS A 23 -6.37 7.78 -0.46
C CYS A 23 -6.19 9.04 0.39
N VAL A 24 -6.67 8.98 1.64
CA VAL A 24 -6.27 9.96 2.66
C VAL A 24 -4.77 9.81 2.91
N TYR A 25 -4.03 10.91 2.74
CA TYR A 25 -2.58 10.91 2.87
C TYR A 25 -2.09 12.18 3.56
N ASN A 26 -1.28 11.98 4.61
CA ASN A 26 -0.51 13.03 5.26
C ASN A 26 0.96 12.61 5.36
N SER A 27 1.88 13.50 4.98
CA SER A 27 3.32 13.21 4.98
C SER A 27 3.82 12.97 6.40
N CYS A 28 4.71 12.00 6.59
CA CYS A 28 5.27 11.60 7.89
C CYS A 28 4.27 10.99 8.91
N TYR A 29 3.00 10.79 8.55
CA TYR A 29 1.98 10.11 9.37
C TYR A 29 1.56 8.79 8.72
N CYS A 30 2.53 7.89 8.47
CA CYS A 30 2.25 6.65 7.75
C CYS A 30 1.32 5.71 8.52
N GLU A 31 1.38 5.73 9.84
CA GLU A 31 0.47 5.01 10.72
C GLU A 31 -0.99 5.45 10.56
N GLU A 32 -1.26 6.75 10.48
CA GLU A 32 -2.61 7.27 10.27
C GLU A 32 -3.11 6.97 8.85
N ASN A 33 -2.23 7.09 7.85
CA ASN A 33 -2.55 6.77 6.46
C ASN A 33 -2.95 5.29 6.31
N ILE A 34 -2.21 4.37 6.92
CA ILE A 34 -2.53 2.93 6.91
C ILE A 34 -3.79 2.65 7.75
N TRP A 35 -3.98 3.33 8.88
CA TRP A 35 -5.20 3.18 9.67
C TRP A 35 -6.46 3.56 8.87
N LYS A 36 -6.40 4.67 8.13
CA LYS A 36 -7.48 5.07 7.21
C LYS A 36 -7.72 4.07 6.09
N LEU A 37 -6.67 3.42 5.60
CA LEU A 37 -6.79 2.34 4.62
C LEU A 37 -7.53 1.13 5.21
N CYS A 38 -7.19 0.73 6.43
CA CYS A 38 -7.89 -0.35 7.13
C CYS A 38 -9.36 -0.02 7.40
N GLU A 39 -9.68 1.23 7.76
CA GLU A 39 -11.04 1.72 7.91
C GLU A 39 -11.83 1.63 6.60
N TYR A 40 -11.21 2.00 5.47
CA TYR A 40 -11.80 1.84 4.14
C TYR A 40 -12.09 0.37 3.82
N ILE A 41 -11.12 -0.52 3.98
CA ILE A 41 -11.29 -1.96 3.67
C ILE A 41 -12.42 -2.57 4.52
N LYS A 42 -12.45 -2.24 5.82
CA LYS A 42 -13.46 -2.71 6.76
C LYS A 42 -14.89 -2.31 6.37
N THR A 43 -15.05 -1.13 5.76
CA THR A 43 -16.37 -0.57 5.41
C THR A 43 -16.85 -0.99 4.03
N HIS A 44 -15.95 -1.38 3.11
CA HIS A 44 -16.28 -1.72 1.74
C HIS A 44 -16.48 -3.23 1.50
N ASN A 45 -16.11 -4.09 2.45
CA ASN A 45 -16.36 -5.54 2.45
C ASN A 45 -15.89 -6.31 1.19
N GLN A 46 -15.04 -5.72 0.35
CA GLN A 46 -14.45 -6.38 -0.83
C GLN A 46 -13.45 -7.47 -0.43
N TYR A 47 -12.73 -7.23 0.66
CA TYR A 47 -11.78 -8.14 1.28
C TYR A 47 -12.03 -8.21 2.79
N LEU A 48 -11.67 -9.33 3.41
CA LEU A 48 -11.75 -9.44 4.86
C LEU A 48 -10.61 -8.63 5.49
N LEU A 49 -10.94 -7.82 6.49
CA LEU A 49 -9.91 -7.08 7.24
C LEU A 49 -8.89 -8.04 7.89
N GLU A 50 -9.31 -9.26 8.19
CA GLU A 50 -8.47 -10.32 8.77
C GLU A 50 -7.34 -10.78 7.81
N GLU A 51 -7.51 -10.58 6.50
CA GLU A 51 -6.50 -10.86 5.48
C GLU A 51 -5.52 -9.69 5.28
N CYS A 52 -5.76 -8.55 5.95
CA CYS A 52 -4.97 -7.34 5.83
C CYS A 52 -4.15 -7.08 7.09
N HIS A 53 -2.87 -6.80 6.92
CA HIS A 53 -1.96 -6.56 8.05
C HIS A 53 -1.27 -5.21 7.93
N ALA A 54 -1.36 -4.41 9.01
CA ALA A 54 -0.51 -3.24 9.17
C ALA A 54 0.88 -3.70 9.63
N VAL A 55 1.90 -3.43 8.83
CA VAL A 55 3.30 -3.82 9.11
C VAL A 55 4.10 -2.59 9.49
N PHE A 56 4.48 -2.50 10.77
CA PHE A 56 5.40 -1.48 11.25
C PHE A 56 6.82 -1.92 11.00
N ILE A 57 7.61 -1.05 10.37
CA ILE A 57 8.99 -1.39 10.01
C ILE A 57 9.92 -0.39 10.67
N SER A 58 10.67 -0.90 11.63
CA SER A 58 11.62 -0.15 12.46
C SER A 58 12.70 -1.11 12.95
N ASN A 59 13.75 -0.56 13.56
CA ASN A 59 14.75 -1.31 14.30
C ASN A 59 14.99 -0.64 15.66
N GLU A 60 15.81 -1.22 16.52
CA GLU A 60 16.10 -0.68 17.86
C GLU A 60 16.61 0.77 17.80
N LYS A 61 17.39 1.08 16.76
CA LYS A 61 17.95 2.42 16.53
C LYS A 61 16.98 3.37 15.82
N LYS A 62 15.80 2.90 15.43
CA LYS A 62 14.81 3.63 14.61
C LYS A 62 15.40 4.22 13.32
N MET A 63 16.40 3.57 12.75
CA MET A 63 17.11 3.98 11.54
C MET A 63 17.03 2.86 10.51
N VAL A 64 15.95 2.84 9.73
CA VAL A 64 15.75 1.86 8.64
C VAL A 64 16.00 2.55 7.30
N SER A 65 16.89 1.98 6.49
CA SER A 65 17.13 2.42 5.12
C SER A 65 16.18 1.71 4.16
N TRP A 66 15.60 2.46 3.22
CA TRP A 66 14.65 1.97 2.22
C TRP A 66 15.22 2.14 0.82
N TYR A 67 15.41 1.04 0.09
CA TYR A 67 15.91 1.06 -1.31
C TYR A 67 14.79 0.74 -2.30
N LEU A 68 13.73 1.54 -2.29
CA LEU A 68 12.65 1.49 -3.30
C LEU A 68 12.05 2.90 -3.49
N PHE A 69 12.88 3.95 -3.45
CA PHE A 69 12.43 5.30 -3.75
C PHE A 69 12.75 5.65 -5.21
N GLY A 70 11.88 5.21 -6.11
CA GLY A 70 11.82 5.75 -7.47
C GLY A 70 11.35 7.20 -7.41
N ASN A 71 12.29 8.13 -7.62
CA ASN A 71 12.21 9.60 -7.76
C ASN A 71 12.67 10.44 -6.54
N SER A 72 13.95 10.83 -6.61
CA SER A 72 14.47 12.18 -6.32
C SER A 72 13.90 12.98 -5.13
N ARG A 73 14.71 13.08 -4.06
CA ARG A 73 15.09 14.35 -3.41
C ARG A 73 13.95 15.29 -2.98
N GLN A 74 13.09 14.84 -2.08
CA GLN A 74 12.35 15.64 -1.08
C GLN A 74 12.27 14.68 0.11
N ASP A 75 12.99 14.77 1.22
CA ASP A 75 13.05 15.88 2.16
C ASP A 75 14.13 15.59 3.23
N LEU A 76 15.40 15.47 2.82
CA LEU A 76 16.52 15.51 3.76
C LEU A 76 16.81 16.98 4.10
N ARG A 77 15.80 17.68 4.62
CA ARG A 77 16.04 18.84 5.49
C ARG A 77 16.07 18.30 6.91
N MET A 78 17.24 17.80 7.27
CA MET A 78 17.67 17.77 8.67
C MET A 78 17.68 19.22 9.15
N ASP A 79 16.58 19.71 9.69
CA ASP A 79 16.61 20.91 10.53
C ASP A 79 16.96 20.46 11.97
N LEU A 80 18.26 20.63 12.24
CA LEU A 80 19.02 20.52 13.50
C LEU A 80 19.24 19.12 14.14
#